data_AF-A0A6A5VKM2-F1
#
_entry.id   AF-A0A6A5VKM2-F1
#
_cell.length_a   1.000
_cell.length_b   1.000
_cell.length_c   1.000
_cell.angle_alpha   90.00
_cell.angle_beta   90.00
_cell.angle_gamma   90.00
#
_symmetry.space_group_name_H-M   'P 1'
#
loop_
_entity.id
_entity.type
_entity.pdbx_description
1 polymer ?
#
loop_
_entity_poly.entity_id
_entity_poly.type
_entity_poly.pdbx_seq_one_letter_code
_entity_poly.pdbx_strand_id
1 'polypeptide(L)'
;PTFVDADMTHLLPPAGRTENKILPSDFVCKETQRNRNYTDDSPMLVAQPNDHIRLLYQENGHVTRILEDPHRDGTSGTVTVVGTRHATSTDTLQDILTSSSTRATTHISNFDDGVCYQANGTPDALRRESRSQRPHLEVEGPDLWCGQDFVIPGSLQPREVYTLYWIWNFDGLESTERYTTCLDV
;
A
#
# COMPACT_ATOMS: atom_id res chain seq x y z
N PRO A 1 -9.94 -17.09 -1.55
CA PRO A 1 -10.32 -16.30 -2.76
C PRO A 1 -9.14 -16.05 -3.72
N THR A 2 -9.42 -15.86 -5.01
CA THR A 2 -8.41 -15.37 -5.97
C THR A 2 -8.19 -13.87 -5.77
N PHE A 3 -6.94 -13.41 -5.72
CA PHE A 3 -6.63 -11.98 -5.60
C PHE A 3 -7.16 -11.18 -6.79
N VAL A 4 -7.76 -10.02 -6.53
CA VAL A 4 -8.22 -9.06 -7.54
C VAL A 4 -7.71 -7.66 -7.17
N ASP A 5 -6.86 -7.09 -8.01
CA ASP A 5 -6.19 -5.81 -7.73
C ASP A 5 -7.19 -4.68 -7.42
N ALA A 6 -8.22 -4.57 -8.26
CA ALA A 6 -9.26 -3.55 -8.12
C ALA A 6 -9.97 -3.60 -6.75
N ASP A 7 -10.02 -4.75 -6.07
CA ASP A 7 -10.65 -4.87 -4.75
C ASP A 7 -9.84 -4.15 -3.67
N MET A 8 -8.51 -4.09 -3.81
CA MET A 8 -7.56 -3.48 -2.89
C MET A 8 -7.01 -2.13 -3.36
N THR A 9 -7.54 -1.58 -4.45
CA THR A 9 -7.09 -0.30 -5.01
C THR A 9 -8.13 0.80 -4.75
N HIS A 10 -7.72 1.85 -4.02
CA HIS A 10 -8.47 3.11 -3.88
C HIS A 10 -7.62 4.27 -4.40
N LEU A 11 -8.00 4.81 -5.56
CA LEU A 11 -7.29 5.91 -6.22
C LEU A 11 -7.87 7.26 -5.82
N LEU A 12 -6.98 8.15 -5.36
CA LEU A 12 -7.26 9.54 -5.03
C LEU A 12 -6.29 10.47 -5.79
N PRO A 13 -6.79 11.53 -6.44
CA PRO A 13 -8.19 11.81 -6.72
C PRO A 13 -8.84 10.70 -7.58
N PRO A 14 -10.14 10.40 -7.39
CA PRO A 14 -10.85 9.42 -8.21
C PRO A 14 -10.85 9.84 -9.67
N ALA A 15 -10.77 8.85 -10.56
CA ALA A 15 -10.80 9.05 -11.99
C ALA A 15 -12.05 9.85 -12.42
N GLY A 16 -11.86 10.80 -13.34
CA GLY A 16 -12.93 11.65 -13.86
C GLY A 16 -13.26 12.87 -13.00
N ARG A 17 -12.54 13.12 -11.89
CA ARG A 17 -12.65 14.39 -11.16
C ARG A 17 -12.15 15.55 -12.04
N THR A 18 -12.92 16.64 -12.09
CA THR A 18 -12.62 17.84 -12.88
C THR A 18 -11.27 18.48 -12.54
N GLU A 19 -10.92 18.51 -11.25
CA GLU A 19 -9.62 18.99 -10.78
C GLU A 19 -8.80 17.80 -10.26
N ASN A 20 -7.56 17.69 -10.73
CA ASN A 20 -6.62 16.70 -10.20
C ASN A 20 -6.07 17.13 -8.83
N LYS A 21 -6.96 17.16 -7.84
CA LYS A 21 -6.66 17.57 -6.47
C LYS A 21 -7.34 16.66 -5.46
N ILE A 22 -6.61 16.34 -4.40
CA ILE A 22 -7.13 15.65 -3.23
C ILE A 22 -7.95 16.67 -2.43
N LEU A 23 -9.19 16.32 -2.12
CA LEU A 23 -10.11 17.14 -1.35
C LEU A 23 -10.07 16.77 0.13
N PRO A 24 -10.38 17.71 1.06
CA PRO A 24 -10.50 17.38 2.48
C PRO A 24 -11.54 16.30 2.78
N SER A 25 -12.53 16.11 1.90
CA SER A 25 -13.57 15.08 2.03
C SER A 25 -13.15 13.70 1.50
N ASP A 26 -11.95 13.55 0.95
CA ASP A 26 -11.50 12.27 0.40
C ASP A 26 -11.15 11.29 1.51
N PHE A 27 -11.99 10.26 1.65
CA PHE A 27 -11.74 9.18 2.61
C PHE A 27 -10.46 8.43 2.27
N VAL A 28 -9.65 8.15 3.29
CA VAL A 28 -8.40 7.39 3.14
C VAL A 28 -8.68 5.92 2.80
N CYS A 29 -9.78 5.36 3.29
CA CYS A 29 -10.15 3.97 3.00
C CYS A 29 -11.15 3.90 1.85
N LYS A 30 -11.00 2.84 1.03
CA LYS A 30 -12.02 2.46 0.06
C LYS A 30 -13.36 2.25 0.75
N GLU A 31 -14.46 2.48 0.05
CA GLU A 31 -15.81 2.27 0.60
C GLU A 31 -15.99 0.90 1.29
N THR A 32 -15.50 -0.16 0.66
CA THR A 32 -15.56 -1.54 1.15
C THR A 32 -14.65 -1.83 2.36
N GLN A 33 -13.70 -0.94 2.65
CA GLN A 33 -12.73 -1.05 3.73
C GLN A 33 -13.02 -0.10 4.90
N ARG A 34 -14.04 0.77 4.79
CA ARG A 34 -14.44 1.71 5.87
C ARG A 34 -15.11 1.00 7.05
N ASN A 35 -15.61 -0.21 6.83
CA ASN A 35 -16.26 -1.03 7.84
C ASN A 35 -15.59 -2.39 7.92
N ARG A 36 -15.59 -3.00 9.10
CA ARG A 36 -14.99 -4.31 9.38
C ARG A 36 -15.83 -5.45 8.78
N ASN A 37 -15.66 -5.71 7.49
CA ASN A 37 -16.41 -6.72 6.74
C ASN A 37 -15.50 -7.89 6.32
N TYR A 38 -14.85 -8.52 7.31
CA TYR A 38 -13.95 -9.64 7.05
C TYR A 38 -14.72 -10.89 6.62
N THR A 39 -14.07 -11.73 5.82
CA THR A 39 -14.56 -13.05 5.44
C THR A 39 -13.53 -14.11 5.82
N ASP A 40 -13.90 -15.39 5.81
CA ASP A 40 -12.93 -16.47 6.03
C ASP A 40 -11.80 -16.46 4.96
N ASP A 41 -12.15 -15.96 3.77
CA ASP A 41 -11.27 -15.82 2.61
C ASP A 41 -10.37 -14.57 2.69
N SER A 42 -10.76 -13.55 3.44
CA SER A 42 -10.01 -12.30 3.68
C SER A 42 -10.18 -11.88 5.14
N PRO A 43 -9.55 -12.62 6.07
CA PRO A 43 -9.67 -12.35 7.50
C PRO A 43 -8.82 -11.14 7.90
N MET A 44 -9.14 -10.57 9.05
CA MET A 44 -8.23 -9.67 9.76
C MET A 44 -6.91 -10.40 10.06
N LEU A 45 -5.76 -9.74 9.87
CA LEU A 45 -4.48 -10.31 10.26
C LEU A 45 -4.47 -10.51 11.78
N VAL A 46 -3.84 -11.58 12.27
CA VAL A 46 -3.65 -11.80 13.71
C VAL A 46 -2.17 -11.72 14.00
N ALA A 47 -1.77 -10.75 14.82
CA ALA A 47 -0.38 -10.54 15.22
C ALA A 47 -0.27 -10.23 16.72
N GLN A 48 0.91 -10.43 17.28
CA GLN A 48 1.27 -10.05 18.64
C GLN A 48 1.98 -8.69 18.67
N PRO A 49 1.97 -7.99 19.82
CA PRO A 49 2.81 -6.81 20.00
C PRO A 49 4.28 -7.12 19.72
N ASN A 50 4.94 -6.27 18.95
CA ASN A 50 6.32 -6.41 18.41
C ASN A 50 6.51 -7.45 17.31
N ASP A 51 5.45 -8.09 16.80
CA ASP A 51 5.59 -8.90 15.60
C ASP A 51 6.03 -8.05 14.41
N HIS A 52 6.91 -8.62 13.60
CA HIS A 52 7.29 -8.08 12.31
C HIS A 52 6.32 -8.62 11.27
N ILE A 53 5.57 -7.73 10.63
CA ILE A 53 4.70 -8.05 9.51
C ILE A 53 5.29 -7.45 8.22
N ARG A 54 4.97 -8.05 7.08
CA ARG A 54 5.32 -7.51 5.77
C ARG A 54 4.06 -7.25 4.97
N LEU A 55 3.90 -6.00 4.53
CA LEU A 55 2.86 -5.62 3.59
C LEU A 55 3.37 -5.91 2.18
N LEU A 56 2.61 -6.66 1.39
CA LEU A 56 2.98 -7.04 0.04
C LEU A 56 2.04 -6.38 -0.98
N TYR A 57 2.60 -5.93 -2.10
CA TYR A 57 1.87 -5.23 -3.14
C TYR A 57 2.53 -5.43 -4.51
N GLN A 58 1.71 -5.47 -5.56
CA GLN A 58 2.19 -5.63 -6.93
C GLN A 58 2.79 -4.33 -7.46
N GLU A 59 3.90 -4.45 -8.19
CA GLU A 59 4.51 -3.28 -8.83
C GLU A 59 3.77 -2.83 -10.08
N ASN A 60 3.06 -3.74 -10.77
CA ASN A 60 2.26 -3.46 -11.97
C ASN A 60 2.95 -2.58 -13.04
N GLY A 61 4.26 -2.74 -13.20
CA GLY A 61 5.09 -1.96 -14.13
C GLY A 61 5.66 -0.66 -13.55
N HIS A 62 5.25 -0.24 -12.35
CA HIS A 62 5.72 0.99 -11.71
C HIS A 62 7.14 0.87 -11.13
N VAL A 63 7.77 -0.29 -11.22
CA VAL A 63 9.19 -0.53 -10.92
C VAL A 63 9.95 -0.96 -12.17
N THR A 64 9.59 -2.08 -12.79
CA THR A 64 10.38 -2.65 -13.90
C THR A 64 10.09 -2.03 -15.27
N ARG A 65 9.04 -1.21 -15.38
CA ARG A 65 8.69 -0.43 -16.58
C ARG A 65 8.65 1.08 -16.31
N ILE A 66 9.16 1.55 -15.17
CA ILE A 66 9.01 2.96 -14.77
C ILE A 66 9.62 3.94 -15.77
N LEU A 67 10.68 3.54 -16.47
CA LEU A 67 11.34 4.35 -17.50
C LEU A 67 10.61 4.34 -18.86
N GLU A 68 9.58 3.49 -19.03
CA GLU A 68 8.78 3.42 -20.25
C GLU A 68 7.64 4.45 -20.26
N ASP A 69 7.28 5.04 -19.11
CA ASP A 69 6.22 6.06 -19.02
C ASP A 69 6.80 7.49 -19.13
N PRO A 70 6.61 8.19 -20.27
CA PRO A 70 7.15 9.53 -20.46
C PRO A 70 6.44 10.61 -19.62
N HIS A 71 5.31 10.30 -18.96
CA HIS A 71 4.59 11.24 -18.10
C HIS A 71 5.05 11.17 -16.63
N ARG A 72 6.06 10.33 -16.35
CA ARG A 72 6.65 10.14 -15.02
C ARG A 72 8.08 10.67 -15.00
N ASP A 73 8.55 11.01 -13.80
CA ASP A 73 9.92 11.45 -13.53
C ASP A 73 10.89 10.27 -13.33
N GLY A 74 10.44 9.03 -13.58
CA GLY A 74 11.25 7.82 -13.48
C GLY A 74 11.36 7.26 -12.06
N THR A 75 10.58 7.74 -11.08
CA THR A 75 10.52 7.16 -9.73
C THR A 75 9.22 6.40 -9.48
N SER A 76 9.33 5.28 -8.78
CA SER A 76 8.19 4.48 -8.31
C SER A 76 7.43 5.10 -7.13
N GLY A 77 7.90 6.24 -6.61
CA GLY A 77 7.28 6.92 -5.48
C GLY A 77 7.59 6.29 -4.12
N THR A 78 6.84 6.71 -3.11
CA THR A 78 7.04 6.30 -1.71
C THR A 78 5.78 5.73 -1.11
N VAL A 79 5.91 4.81 -0.17
CA VAL A 79 4.80 4.30 0.62
C VAL A 79 4.90 4.84 2.04
N THR A 80 3.83 5.47 2.50
CA THR A 80 3.60 5.85 3.89
C THR A 80 2.61 4.86 4.50
N VAL A 81 3.03 4.17 5.56
CA VAL A 81 2.14 3.35 6.39
C VAL A 81 1.86 4.10 7.67
N VAL A 82 0.60 4.35 7.95
CA VAL A 82 0.13 4.99 9.18
C VAL A 82 -0.69 3.99 9.97
N GLY A 83 -0.33 3.70 11.21
CA GLY A 83 -1.05 2.76 12.06
C GLY A 83 -1.70 3.42 13.28
N THR A 84 -2.96 3.09 13.58
CA THR A 84 -3.71 3.68 14.72
C THR A 84 -4.70 2.70 15.37
N ARG A 85 -5.03 2.97 16.64
CA ARG A 85 -6.11 2.29 17.39
C ARG A 85 -7.46 2.99 17.31
N HIS A 86 -7.48 4.18 16.69
CA HIS A 86 -8.61 5.10 16.71
C HIS A 86 -9.17 5.36 15.32
N ALA A 87 -9.03 4.37 14.43
CA ALA A 87 -9.57 4.46 13.08
C ALA A 87 -11.09 4.64 13.10
N THR A 88 -11.57 5.48 12.19
CA THR A 88 -12.99 5.73 11.99
C THR A 88 -13.35 5.49 10.52
N SER A 89 -14.62 5.16 10.27
CA SER A 89 -15.14 5.00 8.91
C SER A 89 -15.16 6.30 8.10
N THR A 90 -14.87 7.44 8.73
CA THR A 90 -14.88 8.78 8.13
C THR A 90 -13.49 9.40 8.02
N ASP A 91 -12.42 8.66 8.34
CA ASP A 91 -11.07 9.19 8.24
C ASP A 91 -10.73 9.63 6.82
N THR A 92 -10.17 10.83 6.71
CA THR A 92 -9.80 11.43 5.42
C THR A 92 -8.29 11.33 5.20
N LEU A 93 -7.87 11.27 3.94
CA LEU A 93 -6.45 11.17 3.60
C LEU A 93 -5.66 12.38 4.16
N GLN A 94 -6.23 13.58 4.05
CA GLN A 94 -5.59 14.80 4.56
C GLN A 94 -5.46 14.78 6.09
N ASP A 95 -6.50 14.35 6.80
CA ASP A 95 -6.45 14.24 8.27
C ASP A 95 -5.41 13.23 8.71
N ILE A 96 -5.34 12.06 8.07
CA ILE A 96 -4.35 11.02 8.43
C ILE A 96 -2.91 11.51 8.19
N LEU A 97 -2.65 12.16 7.04
CA LEU A 97 -1.30 12.64 6.73
C LEU A 97 -0.86 13.80 7.63
N THR A 98 -1.78 14.69 8.01
CA THR A 98 -1.48 15.86 8.86
C THR A 98 -1.44 15.54 10.36
N SER A 99 -2.27 14.59 10.83
CA SER A 99 -2.36 14.20 12.25
C SER A 99 -1.38 13.09 12.65
N SER A 100 -0.64 12.54 11.69
CA SER A 100 0.32 11.44 11.81
C SER A 100 1.34 11.56 12.96
N SER A 101 1.56 12.77 13.50
CA SER A 101 2.46 13.02 14.63
C SER A 101 1.83 12.90 16.02
N THR A 102 0.50 12.83 16.16
CA THR A 102 -0.18 12.88 17.48
C THR A 102 -1.02 11.65 17.83
N ARG A 103 -1.35 10.78 16.86
CA ARG A 103 -2.30 9.65 17.05
C ARG A 103 -1.88 8.33 16.40
N ALA A 104 -0.74 8.28 15.72
CA ALA A 104 -0.39 7.14 14.88
C ALA A 104 1.13 6.88 14.81
N THR A 105 1.49 5.63 14.56
CA THR A 105 2.85 5.25 14.15
C THR A 105 2.97 5.45 12.65
N THR A 106 4.00 6.14 12.19
CA THR A 106 4.21 6.42 10.76
C THR A 106 5.54 5.83 10.31
N HIS A 107 5.50 5.08 9.21
CA HIS A 107 6.67 4.51 8.57
C HIS A 107 6.66 4.87 7.08
N ILE A 108 7.77 5.40 6.56
CA ILE A 108 7.90 5.82 5.16
C ILE A 108 9.05 5.05 4.53
N SER A 109 8.81 4.46 3.36
CA SER A 109 9.86 3.84 2.54
C SER A 109 9.61 4.09 1.05
N ASN A 110 10.56 3.70 0.21
CA ASN A 110 10.32 3.63 -1.23
C ASN A 110 9.28 2.54 -1.53
N PHE A 111 8.52 2.72 -2.62
CA PHE A 111 7.65 1.67 -3.16
C PHE A 111 8.46 0.51 -3.77
N ASP A 112 9.54 0.85 -4.48
CA ASP A 112 10.52 -0.14 -4.94
C ASP A 112 11.35 -0.63 -3.74
N ASP A 113 11.19 -1.90 -3.37
CA ASP A 113 11.94 -2.55 -2.29
C ASP A 113 13.33 -3.05 -2.75
N GLY A 114 13.67 -2.83 -4.02
CA GLY A 114 14.96 -3.16 -4.64
C GLY A 114 15.10 -4.62 -5.11
N VAL A 115 14.11 -5.48 -4.80
CA VAL A 115 14.13 -6.90 -5.17
C VAL A 115 12.91 -7.33 -5.97
N CYS A 116 11.75 -6.70 -5.77
CA CYS A 116 10.52 -7.04 -6.47
C CYS A 116 10.58 -6.77 -7.97
N TYR A 117 9.76 -7.52 -8.71
CA TYR A 117 9.64 -7.40 -10.17
C TYR A 117 8.31 -7.99 -10.65
N GLN A 118 7.85 -7.50 -11.78
CA GLN A 118 6.86 -8.13 -12.64
C GLN A 118 7.60 -8.85 -13.77
N ALA A 119 7.28 -10.12 -14.01
CA ALA A 119 7.89 -10.98 -15.03
C ALA A 119 7.40 -10.56 -16.43
N ASN A 120 7.91 -9.43 -16.91
CA ASN A 120 7.43 -8.77 -18.12
C ASN A 120 8.49 -8.65 -19.22
N GLY A 121 9.66 -9.26 -19.02
CA GLY A 121 10.74 -9.37 -20.00
C GLY A 121 11.58 -8.11 -20.22
N THR A 122 11.34 -7.02 -19.47
CA THR A 122 12.23 -5.85 -19.54
C THR A 122 13.61 -6.18 -19.01
N PRO A 123 14.67 -5.45 -19.42
CA PRO A 123 16.01 -5.64 -18.87
C PRO A 123 16.07 -5.51 -17.33
N ASP A 124 15.21 -4.67 -16.75
CA ASP A 124 15.13 -4.49 -15.30
C ASP A 124 14.56 -5.74 -14.61
N ALA A 125 13.43 -6.26 -15.13
CA ALA A 125 12.80 -7.48 -14.65
C ALA A 125 13.76 -8.67 -14.74
N LEU A 126 14.34 -8.95 -15.91
CA LEU A 126 15.29 -10.05 -16.11
C LEU A 126 16.51 -9.95 -15.17
N ARG A 127 17.02 -8.74 -14.94
CA ARG A 127 18.11 -8.52 -13.99
C ARG A 127 17.69 -8.85 -12.56
N ARG A 128 16.49 -8.47 -12.12
CA ARG A 128 15.98 -8.77 -10.77
C ARG A 128 15.63 -10.25 -10.60
N GLU A 129 15.05 -10.87 -11.63
CA GLU A 129 14.78 -12.30 -11.71
C GLU A 129 16.05 -13.15 -11.48
N SER A 130 17.19 -12.67 -11.96
CA SER A 130 18.48 -13.37 -11.82
C SER A 130 19.12 -13.30 -10.42
N ARG A 131 18.59 -12.49 -9.51
CA ARG A 131 19.15 -12.30 -8.15
C ARG A 131 18.62 -13.37 -7.18
N SER A 132 19.24 -13.45 -5.99
CA SER A 132 18.67 -14.22 -4.89
C SER A 132 17.33 -13.62 -4.46
N GLN A 133 16.30 -14.45 -4.37
CA GLN A 133 14.94 -14.04 -4.03
C GLN A 133 14.49 -14.71 -2.75
N ARG A 134 13.48 -14.11 -2.10
CA ARG A 134 12.69 -14.85 -1.11
C ARG A 134 11.88 -15.94 -1.80
N PRO A 135 11.39 -16.96 -1.07
CA PRO A 135 10.39 -17.87 -1.61
C PRO A 135 9.19 -17.11 -2.18
N HIS A 136 8.77 -17.51 -3.37
CA HIS A 136 7.56 -17.03 -4.02
C HIS A 136 6.33 -17.59 -3.30
N LEU A 137 5.33 -16.74 -3.13
CA LEU A 137 4.00 -17.16 -2.73
C LEU A 137 3.23 -17.57 -3.99
N GLU A 138 2.39 -18.59 -3.89
CA GLU A 138 1.59 -19.09 -5.01
C GLU A 138 0.75 -17.98 -5.67
N VAL A 139 0.25 -17.03 -4.87
CA VAL A 139 -0.55 -15.89 -5.33
C VAL A 139 0.21 -14.91 -6.22
N GLU A 140 1.55 -14.93 -6.20
CA GLU A 140 2.38 -14.03 -6.99
C GLU A 140 2.56 -14.52 -8.44
N GLY A 141 2.26 -15.80 -8.69
CA GLY A 141 2.47 -16.40 -10.01
C GLY A 141 3.94 -16.26 -10.45
N PRO A 142 4.23 -15.66 -11.62
CA PRO A 142 5.60 -15.48 -12.09
C PRO A 142 6.29 -14.23 -11.49
N ASP A 143 5.54 -13.35 -10.84
CA ASP A 143 6.03 -12.08 -10.31
C ASP A 143 6.62 -12.27 -8.91
N LEU A 144 7.38 -11.27 -8.45
CA LEU A 144 7.75 -11.13 -7.04
C LEU A 144 7.23 -9.79 -6.53
N TRP A 145 6.24 -9.82 -5.64
CA TRP A 145 5.60 -8.62 -5.11
C TRP A 145 6.57 -7.81 -4.25
N CYS A 146 6.48 -6.49 -4.37
CA CYS A 146 7.16 -5.54 -3.50
C CYS A 146 6.64 -5.66 -2.09
N GLY A 147 7.46 -5.26 -1.12
CA GLY A 147 6.97 -5.21 0.24
C GLY A 147 7.71 -4.25 1.14
N GLN A 148 7.01 -3.93 2.22
CA GLN A 148 7.48 -3.06 3.27
C GLN A 148 7.26 -3.75 4.60
N ASP A 149 8.31 -3.82 5.41
CA ASP A 149 8.22 -4.38 6.76
C ASP A 149 7.67 -3.32 7.71
N PHE A 150 6.84 -3.76 8.65
CA PHE A 150 6.23 -2.94 9.68
C PHE A 150 6.24 -3.71 11.00
N VAL A 151 6.53 -3.02 12.11
CA VAL A 151 6.54 -3.63 13.44
C VAL A 151 5.27 -3.23 14.18
N ILE A 152 4.51 -4.22 14.63
CA ILE A 152 3.31 -4.01 15.44
C ILE A 152 3.71 -3.33 16.75
N PRO A 153 3.10 -2.20 17.14
CA PRO A 153 3.48 -1.51 18.37
C PRO A 153 3.41 -2.40 19.61
N GLY A 154 4.51 -2.50 20.35
CA GLY A 154 4.61 -3.28 21.59
C GLY A 154 3.65 -2.86 22.70
N SER A 155 3.04 -1.67 22.59
CA SER A 155 2.09 -1.13 23.56
C SER A 155 0.66 -1.62 23.37
N LEU A 156 0.36 -2.39 22.30
CA LEU A 156 -0.97 -2.92 22.01
C LEU A 156 -1.38 -3.98 23.05
N GLN A 157 -2.65 -3.96 23.43
CA GLN A 157 -3.23 -4.95 24.33
C GLN A 157 -3.88 -6.10 23.53
N PRO A 158 -4.00 -7.31 24.10
CA PRO A 158 -4.70 -8.41 23.45
C PRO A 158 -6.13 -8.00 23.03
N ARG A 159 -6.51 -8.35 21.80
CA ARG A 159 -7.82 -8.06 21.18
C ARG A 159 -8.08 -6.60 20.84
N GLU A 160 -7.11 -5.70 20.99
CA GLU A 160 -7.19 -4.40 20.34
C GLU A 160 -7.06 -4.58 18.82
N VAL A 161 -7.88 -3.85 18.07
CA VAL A 161 -7.73 -3.77 16.61
C VAL A 161 -6.83 -2.59 16.28
N TYR A 162 -5.83 -2.84 15.46
CA TYR A 162 -4.90 -1.86 14.97
C TYR A 162 -5.03 -1.72 13.46
N THR A 163 -5.50 -0.56 13.01
CA THR A 163 -5.72 -0.29 11.59
C THR A 163 -4.46 0.31 10.98
N LEU A 164 -4.03 -0.21 9.84
CA LEU A 164 -3.00 0.38 9.00
C LEU A 164 -3.63 1.02 7.76
N TYR A 165 -3.25 2.26 7.49
CA TYR A 165 -3.45 2.93 6.21
C TYR A 165 -2.16 2.77 5.41
N TRP A 166 -2.20 1.97 4.36
CA TRP A 166 -1.13 1.90 3.36
C TRP A 166 -1.41 2.97 2.30
N ILE A 167 -0.49 3.92 2.13
CA ILE A 167 -0.65 5.08 1.25
C ILE A 167 0.55 5.16 0.33
N TRP A 168 0.35 4.87 -0.96
CA TRP A 168 1.37 5.02 -1.98
C TRP A 168 1.26 6.39 -2.66
N ASN A 169 2.33 7.17 -2.51
CA ASN A 169 2.54 8.46 -3.13
C ASN A 169 3.20 8.28 -4.50
N PHE A 170 2.40 8.30 -5.56
CA PHE A 170 2.85 8.06 -6.93
C PHE A 170 2.52 9.24 -7.86
N ASP A 171 3.12 10.38 -7.59
CA ASP A 171 2.89 11.57 -8.41
C ASP A 171 3.48 11.41 -9.81
N GLY A 172 2.82 12.00 -10.80
CA GLY A 172 3.35 12.19 -12.15
C GLY A 172 3.88 13.61 -12.33
N LEU A 173 4.41 13.91 -13.51
CA LEU A 173 4.95 15.25 -13.81
C LEU A 173 3.90 16.36 -13.65
N GLU A 174 2.64 16.06 -13.98
CA GLU A 174 1.51 17.00 -13.91
C GLU A 174 0.30 16.40 -13.16
N SER A 175 0.48 15.25 -12.50
CA SER A 175 -0.60 14.56 -11.80
C SER A 175 -0.26 14.25 -10.35
N THR A 176 -1.25 14.36 -9.46
CA THR A 176 -1.16 13.84 -8.10
C THR A 176 -1.93 12.54 -8.03
N GLU A 177 -1.28 11.45 -7.63
CA GLU A 177 -1.96 10.16 -7.46
C GLU A 177 -1.57 9.53 -6.12
N ARG A 178 -2.59 9.17 -5.37
CA ARG A 178 -2.49 8.46 -4.10
C ARG A 178 -3.31 7.20 -4.22
N TYR A 179 -2.64 6.07 -4.08
CA TYR A 179 -3.28 4.78 -4.00
C TYR A 179 -3.29 4.37 -2.55
N THR A 180 -4.45 4.02 -2.02
CA THR A 180 -4.57 3.66 -0.61
C THR A 180 -5.26 2.32 -0.43
N THR A 181 -4.91 1.66 0.68
CA THR A 181 -5.64 0.51 1.20
C THR A 181 -5.65 0.56 2.71
N CYS A 182 -6.77 0.18 3.30
CA CYS A 182 -6.89 0.01 4.74
C CYS A 182 -6.99 -1.47 5.10
N LEU A 183 -6.26 -1.85 6.14
CA LEU A 183 -6.25 -3.20 6.68
C LEU A 183 -6.18 -3.18 8.20
N ASP A 184 -6.76 -4.20 8.82
CA ASP A 184 -6.80 -4.34 10.27
C ASP A 184 -5.94 -5.52 10.72
N VAL A 185 -5.31 -5.35 11.88
CA VAL A 185 -4.47 -6.32 12.60
C VAL A 185 -4.98 -6.48 14.02
#